data_AF-A0A8D8CIT6-F1
#
_entry.id   AF-A0A8D8CIT6-F1
#
_cell.length_a   1.000
_cell.length_b   1.000
_cell.length_c   1.000
_cell.angle_alpha   90.00
_cell.angle_beta   90.00
_cell.angle_gamma   90.00
#
_symmetry.space_group_name_H-M   'P 1'
#
loop_
_entity.id
_entity.type
_entity.pdbx_description
1 polymer ?
#
loop_
_entity_poly.entity_id
_entity_poly.type
_entity_poly.pdbx_seq_one_letter_code
_entity_poly.pdbx_strand_id
1 'polypeptide(L)'
;MADQQPSTPLTVKAGAATSTMEATIARIESKLDQLIGWQKDVVSEIRGMQNTLDELRTTTETLMDEQQQLRSENCEMRRQLELNEIEIDKLKQDTLRKTLEISNVPVTEGEDLFGIIAQICQGISVTLDRSQRPNSGSSILLPVTTWILARSNISGWSW
;
A
#
# COMPACT_ATOMS: atom_id res chain seq x y z
N MET A 1 -66.75 83.28 -47.66
CA MET A 1 -67.48 82.01 -47.50
C MET A 1 -66.44 80.92 -47.44
N ALA A 2 -66.45 80.17 -46.34
CA ALA A 2 -65.50 79.11 -46.02
C ALA A 2 -66.09 77.77 -46.46
N ASP A 3 -65.27 76.91 -47.06
CA ASP A 3 -65.50 75.46 -47.15
C ASP A 3 -64.10 74.81 -47.13
N GLN A 4 -63.64 74.37 -45.96
CA GLN A 4 -63.77 72.99 -45.45
C GLN A 4 -63.08 71.95 -46.33
N GLN A 5 -61.79 71.74 -46.08
CA GLN A 5 -61.15 70.42 -46.19
C GLN A 5 -61.53 69.59 -44.96
N PRO A 6 -62.16 68.41 -45.08
CA PRO A 6 -62.23 67.46 -43.98
C PRO A 6 -61.03 66.51 -44.04
N SER A 7 -60.27 66.57 -42.95
CA SER A 7 -59.09 65.79 -42.57
C SER A 7 -59.23 64.29 -42.82
N THR A 8 -58.23 63.71 -43.49
CA THR A 8 -58.02 62.25 -43.52
C THR A 8 -57.77 61.70 -42.10
N PRO A 9 -58.27 60.49 -41.76
CA PRO A 9 -58.21 59.97 -40.40
C PRO A 9 -56.80 59.47 -40.05
N LEU A 10 -56.21 60.06 -39.00
CA LEU A 10 -54.94 59.65 -38.37
C LEU A 10 -55.02 58.28 -37.62
N THR A 11 -56.17 57.62 -37.64
CA THR A 11 -56.51 56.49 -36.76
C THR A 11 -55.86 55.15 -37.15
N VAL A 12 -55.44 54.97 -38.41
CA VAL A 12 -54.89 53.68 -38.89
C VAL A 12 -53.43 53.43 -38.45
N LYS A 13 -52.64 54.49 -38.22
CA LYS A 13 -51.23 54.35 -37.82
C LYS A 13 -51.04 54.01 -36.34
N ALA A 14 -51.96 54.45 -35.47
CA ALA A 14 -51.88 54.18 -34.04
C ALA A 14 -52.14 52.70 -33.71
N GLY A 15 -53.15 52.07 -34.35
CA GLY A 15 -53.47 50.65 -34.11
C GLY A 15 -52.35 49.68 -34.55
N ALA A 16 -51.67 49.97 -35.67
CA ALA A 16 -50.54 49.17 -36.15
C ALA A 16 -49.29 49.30 -35.28
N ALA A 17 -49.04 50.50 -34.72
CA ALA A 17 -47.93 50.73 -33.80
C ALA A 17 -48.16 50.00 -32.46
N THR A 18 -49.39 50.01 -31.94
CA THR A 18 -49.77 49.29 -30.71
C THR A 18 -49.61 47.78 -30.88
N SER A 19 -50.09 47.19 -31.98
CA SER A 19 -49.96 45.74 -32.19
C SER A 19 -48.51 45.29 -32.39
N THR A 20 -47.66 46.15 -32.95
CA THR A 20 -46.22 45.88 -33.11
C THR A 20 -45.51 45.91 -31.76
N MET A 21 -45.92 46.82 -30.87
CA MET A 21 -45.37 46.91 -29.51
C MET A 21 -45.79 45.72 -28.65
N GLU A 22 -47.07 45.31 -28.71
CA GLU A 22 -47.58 44.10 -28.05
C GLU A 22 -46.83 42.83 -28.48
N ALA A 23 -46.61 42.65 -29.80
CA ALA A 23 -45.82 41.53 -30.31
C ALA A 23 -44.36 41.54 -29.84
N THR A 24 -43.80 42.73 -29.62
CA THR A 24 -42.44 42.88 -29.08
C THR A 24 -42.39 42.54 -27.59
N ILE A 25 -43.38 42.99 -26.81
CA ILE A 25 -43.52 42.65 -25.39
C ILE A 25 -43.63 41.14 -25.22
N ALA A 26 -44.52 40.47 -25.96
CA ALA A 26 -44.69 39.02 -25.89
C ALA A 26 -43.38 38.26 -26.22
N ARG A 27 -42.58 38.78 -27.17
CA ARG A 27 -41.26 38.20 -27.50
C ARG A 27 -40.24 38.42 -26.38
N ILE A 28 -40.28 39.56 -25.71
CA ILE A 28 -39.40 39.86 -24.56
C ILE A 28 -39.78 38.95 -23.39
N GLU A 29 -41.06 38.82 -23.07
CA GLU A 29 -41.57 37.92 -22.02
C GLU A 29 -41.14 36.48 -22.28
N SER A 30 -41.33 35.98 -23.52
CA SER A 30 -40.89 34.64 -23.89
C SER A 30 -39.38 34.42 -23.72
N LYS A 31 -38.55 35.41 -24.06
CA LYS A 31 -37.09 35.33 -23.82
C LYS A 31 -36.74 35.41 -22.34
N LEU A 32 -37.48 36.19 -21.55
CA LEU A 32 -37.30 36.29 -20.11
C LEU A 32 -37.58 34.95 -19.44
N ASP A 33 -38.66 34.28 -19.83
CA ASP A 33 -39.00 32.94 -19.33
C ASP A 33 -37.91 31.91 -19.66
N GLN A 34 -37.36 31.97 -20.88
CA GLN A 34 -36.23 31.12 -21.28
C GLN A 34 -34.99 31.39 -20.42
N LEU A 35 -34.66 32.66 -20.18
CA LEU A 35 -33.53 33.03 -19.34
C LEU A 35 -33.70 32.57 -17.89
N ILE A 36 -34.92 32.68 -17.35
CA ILE A 36 -35.25 32.17 -16.00
C ILE A 36 -35.10 30.64 -15.96
N GLY A 37 -35.50 29.94 -17.01
CA GLY A 37 -35.28 28.50 -17.16
C GLY A 37 -33.80 28.13 -17.11
N TRP A 38 -33.00 28.72 -17.99
CA TRP A 38 -31.56 28.47 -18.02
C TRP A 38 -30.85 28.85 -16.73
N GLN A 39 -31.27 29.94 -16.08
CA GLN A 39 -30.73 30.32 -14.78
C GLN A 39 -30.98 29.24 -13.72
N LYS A 40 -32.18 28.65 -13.71
CA LYS A 40 -32.51 27.54 -12.79
C LYS A 40 -31.65 26.30 -13.07
N ASP A 41 -31.48 25.96 -14.34
CA ASP A 41 -30.67 24.82 -14.75
C ASP A 41 -29.22 24.99 -14.30
N VAL A 42 -28.62 26.15 -14.58
CA VAL A 42 -27.23 26.47 -14.16
C VAL A 42 -27.09 26.44 -12.64
N VAL A 43 -28.04 27.01 -11.89
CA VAL A 43 -28.03 26.95 -10.42
C VAL A 43 -28.11 25.51 -9.91
N SER A 44 -28.88 24.65 -10.57
CA SER A 44 -28.97 23.23 -10.22
C SER A 44 -27.66 22.49 -10.49
N GLU A 45 -26.99 22.76 -11.61
CA GLU A 45 -25.70 22.17 -11.96
C GLU A 45 -24.59 22.61 -11.00
N ILE A 46 -24.54 23.90 -10.66
CA ILE A 46 -23.60 24.44 -9.67
C ILE A 46 -23.78 23.72 -8.32
N ARG A 47 -25.02 23.51 -7.89
CA ARG A 47 -25.30 22.77 -6.64
C ARG A 47 -24.82 21.32 -6.74
N GLY A 48 -25.05 20.66 -7.88
CA GLY A 48 -24.55 19.31 -8.13
C GLY A 48 -23.02 19.24 -8.04
N MET A 49 -22.33 20.17 -8.69
CA MET A 49 -20.87 20.28 -8.64
C MET A 49 -20.36 20.53 -7.21
N GLN A 50 -21.01 21.39 -6.45
CA GLN A 50 -20.65 21.66 -5.04
C GLN A 50 -20.73 20.40 -4.20
N ASN A 51 -21.81 19.62 -4.32
CA ASN A 51 -21.94 18.35 -3.61
C ASN A 51 -20.82 17.37 -3.99
N THR A 52 -20.51 17.23 -5.28
CA THR A 52 -19.40 16.36 -5.72
C THR A 52 -18.04 16.83 -5.21
N LEU A 53 -17.84 18.15 -5.07
CA LEU A 53 -16.61 18.71 -4.53
C LEU A 53 -16.48 18.39 -3.03
N ASP A 54 -17.57 18.47 -2.28
CA ASP A 54 -17.58 18.11 -0.86
C ASP A 54 -17.33 16.61 -0.65
N GLU A 55 -17.91 15.74 -1.49
CA GLU A 55 -17.62 14.30 -1.49
C GLU A 55 -16.14 14.02 -1.83
N LEU A 56 -15.58 14.70 -2.83
CA LEU A 56 -14.17 14.57 -3.18
C LEU A 56 -13.25 15.05 -2.07
N ARG A 57 -13.64 16.12 -1.36
CA ARG A 57 -12.87 16.64 -0.23
C ARG A 57 -12.84 15.64 0.93
N THR A 58 -13.99 15.12 1.33
CA THR A 58 -14.09 14.13 2.42
C THR A 58 -13.33 12.85 2.09
N THR A 59 -13.44 12.35 0.86
CA THR A 59 -12.68 11.17 0.41
C THR A 59 -11.17 11.43 0.40
N THR A 60 -10.73 12.62 -0.01
CA THR A 60 -9.32 13.01 0.04
C THR A 60 -8.80 13.06 1.48
N GLU A 61 -9.58 13.62 2.42
CA GLU A 61 -9.24 13.65 3.85
C GLU A 61 -9.07 12.23 4.41
N THR A 62 -10.02 11.33 4.15
CA THR A 62 -9.93 9.92 4.57
C THR A 62 -8.69 9.22 4.00
N LEU A 63 -8.39 9.41 2.70
CA LEU A 63 -7.24 8.79 2.06
C LEU A 63 -5.91 9.30 2.62
N MET A 64 -5.84 10.59 3.01
CA MET A 64 -4.65 11.14 3.67
C MET A 64 -4.44 10.50 5.05
N ASP A 65 -5.52 10.31 5.82
CA ASP A 65 -5.46 9.65 7.13
C ASP A 65 -5.03 8.19 7.01
N GLU A 66 -5.60 7.44 6.07
CA GLU A 66 -5.22 6.05 5.77
C GLU A 66 -3.75 5.96 5.32
N GLN A 67 -3.30 6.88 4.47
CA GLN A 67 -1.91 6.92 4.04
C GLN A 67 -0.96 7.17 5.22
N GLN A 68 -1.34 8.06 6.14
CA GLN A 68 -0.54 8.34 7.33
C GLN A 68 -0.49 7.14 8.28
N GLN A 69 -1.61 6.44 8.46
CA GLN A 69 -1.67 5.21 9.25
C GLN A 69 -0.75 4.13 8.65
N LEU A 70 -0.85 3.87 7.35
CA LEU A 70 -0.01 2.87 6.67
C LEU A 70 1.47 3.20 6.77
N ARG A 71 1.85 4.49 6.71
CA ARG A 71 3.25 4.91 6.92
C ARG A 71 3.72 4.60 8.34
N SER A 72 2.88 4.86 9.35
CA SER A 72 3.19 4.54 10.74
C SER A 72 3.38 3.04 10.95
N GLU A 73 2.45 2.23 10.42
CA GLU A 73 2.54 0.76 10.47
C GLU A 73 3.79 0.24 9.75
N ASN A 74 4.15 0.81 8.59
CA ASN A 74 5.37 0.44 7.88
C ASN A 74 6.64 0.74 8.70
N CYS A 75 6.68 1.89 9.37
CA CYS A 75 7.79 2.24 10.26
C CYS A 75 7.92 1.25 11.43
N GLU A 76 6.81 0.87 12.06
CA GLU A 76 6.83 -0.11 13.14
C GLU A 76 7.25 -1.49 12.65
N MET A 77 6.76 -1.96 11.50
CA MET A 77 7.20 -3.23 10.91
C MET A 77 8.69 -3.24 10.59
N ARG A 78 9.24 -2.14 10.06
CA ARG A 78 10.69 -2.00 9.82
C ARG A 78 11.49 -2.09 11.12
N ARG A 79 11.00 -1.44 12.19
CA ARG A 79 11.63 -1.50 13.51
C ARG A 79 11.62 -2.93 14.07
N GLN A 80 10.51 -3.65 13.93
CA GLN A 80 10.42 -5.05 14.35
C GLN A 80 11.34 -5.95 13.54
N LEU A 81 11.48 -5.70 12.24
CA LEU A 81 12.39 -6.44 11.38
C LEU A 81 13.85 -6.25 11.82
N GLU A 82 14.27 -5.02 12.12
CA GLU A 82 15.60 -4.71 12.65
C GLU A 82 15.86 -5.41 14.00
N LEU A 83 14.87 -5.41 14.90
CA LEU A 83 14.98 -6.14 16.18
C LEU A 83 15.14 -7.65 15.98
N ASN A 84 14.38 -8.23 15.04
CA ASN A 84 14.47 -9.65 14.72
C ASN A 84 15.84 -10.00 14.10
N GLU A 85 16.39 -9.13 13.25
CA GLU A 85 17.75 -9.31 12.70
C GLU A 85 18.80 -9.34 13.80
N ILE A 86 18.74 -8.39 14.74
CA ILE A 86 19.63 -8.36 15.92
C ILE A 86 19.47 -9.62 16.77
N GLU A 87 18.23 -10.08 16.98
CA GLU A 87 17.96 -11.31 17.74
C GLU A 87 18.52 -12.54 17.04
N ILE A 88 18.34 -12.66 15.72
CA ILE A 88 18.91 -13.74 14.91
C ILE A 88 20.43 -13.76 15.03
N ASP A 89 21.08 -12.61 14.92
CA ASP A 89 22.54 -12.54 15.00
C ASP A 89 23.06 -12.87 16.39
N LYS A 90 22.35 -12.44 17.44
CA LYS A 90 22.63 -12.86 18.82
C LYS A 90 22.50 -14.38 18.98
N LEU A 91 21.44 -14.98 18.44
CA LEU A 91 21.23 -16.43 18.49
C LEU A 91 22.34 -17.17 17.72
N LYS A 92 22.72 -16.71 16.52
CA LYS A 92 23.85 -17.28 15.77
C LYS A 92 25.15 -17.21 16.57
N GLN A 93 25.44 -16.07 17.19
CA GLN A 93 26.65 -15.91 18.00
C GLN A 93 26.62 -16.83 19.22
N ASP A 94 25.48 -16.97 19.89
CA ASP A 94 25.31 -17.89 21.01
C ASP A 94 25.47 -19.35 20.58
N THR A 95 24.97 -19.73 19.39
CA THR A 95 25.18 -21.06 18.81
C THR A 95 26.65 -21.30 18.49
N LEU A 96 27.33 -20.36 17.83
CA LEU A 96 28.75 -20.47 17.51
C LEU A 96 29.62 -20.54 18.75
N ARG A 97 29.27 -19.82 19.83
CA ARG A 97 29.98 -19.90 21.11
C ARG A 97 29.87 -21.28 21.77
N LYS A 98 28.79 -22.01 21.51
CA LYS A 98 28.50 -23.33 22.10
C LYS A 98 28.83 -24.50 21.16
N THR A 99 29.12 -24.24 19.90
CA THR A 99 29.34 -25.27 18.87
C THR A 99 30.82 -25.30 18.46
N LEU A 100 31.40 -26.50 18.41
CA LEU A 100 32.73 -26.74 17.88
C LEU A 100 32.60 -27.44 16.53
N GLU A 101 33.09 -26.81 15.47
CA GLU A 101 33.16 -27.42 14.13
C GLU A 101 34.56 -28.02 13.92
N ILE A 102 34.62 -29.30 13.54
CA ILE A 102 35.85 -30.01 13.21
C ILE A 102 35.79 -30.37 11.73
N SER A 103 36.53 -29.64 10.90
CA SER A 103 36.63 -29.89 9.46
C SER A 103 37.83 -30.79 9.12
N ASN A 104 37.84 -31.40 7.93
CA ASN A 104 38.92 -32.28 7.44
C ASN A 104 39.19 -33.52 8.31
N VAL A 105 38.15 -34.07 8.95
CA VAL A 105 38.27 -35.39 9.56
C VAL A 105 38.44 -36.41 8.43
N PRO A 106 39.56 -37.15 8.36
CA PRO A 106 39.72 -38.21 7.37
C PRO A 106 38.61 -39.24 7.59
N VAL A 107 37.81 -39.51 6.55
CA VAL A 107 36.76 -40.53 6.61
C VAL A 107 37.30 -41.76 5.91
N THR A 108 37.96 -42.61 6.69
CA THR A 108 38.47 -43.91 6.24
C THR A 108 37.53 -45.01 6.71
N GLU A 109 37.17 -45.96 5.83
CA GLU A 109 36.27 -47.07 6.21
C GLU A 109 36.84 -47.87 7.40
N GLY A 110 36.05 -48.00 8.46
CA GLY A 110 36.42 -48.74 9.68
C GLY A 110 37.03 -47.90 10.82
N GLU A 111 37.22 -46.59 10.66
CA GLU A 111 37.72 -45.73 11.74
C GLU A 111 36.64 -45.35 12.76
N ASP A 112 37.02 -45.39 14.04
CA ASP A 112 36.20 -44.92 15.15
C ASP A 112 36.23 -43.39 15.23
N LEU A 113 35.36 -42.74 14.44
CA LEU A 113 35.16 -41.29 14.46
C LEU A 113 34.88 -40.77 15.88
N PHE A 114 34.19 -41.56 16.71
CA PHE A 114 33.94 -41.19 18.11
C PHE A 114 35.23 -41.21 18.93
N GLY A 115 36.11 -42.18 18.69
CA GLY A 115 37.44 -42.25 19.30
C GLY A 115 38.32 -41.05 18.96
N ILE A 116 38.34 -40.64 17.68
CA ILE A 116 39.09 -39.46 17.21
C ILE A 116 38.54 -38.18 17.87
N ILE A 117 37.22 -38.01 17.87
CA ILE A 117 36.56 -36.86 18.49
C ILE A 117 36.81 -36.85 20.01
N ALA A 118 36.78 -38.00 20.67
CA ALA A 118 37.08 -38.10 22.11
C ALA A 118 38.52 -37.73 22.44
N GLN A 119 39.49 -38.10 21.62
CA GLN A 119 40.89 -37.68 21.78
C GLN A 119 41.04 -36.17 21.61
N ILE A 120 40.40 -35.58 20.58
CA ILE A 120 40.41 -34.14 20.36
C ILE A 120 39.80 -33.42 21.56
N CYS A 121 38.61 -33.84 22.01
CA CYS A 121 37.92 -33.29 23.18
C CYS A 121 38.78 -33.39 24.46
N GLN A 122 39.49 -34.49 24.66
CA GLN A 122 40.41 -34.65 25.79
C GLN A 122 41.60 -33.68 25.71
N GLY A 123 42.13 -33.42 24.50
CA GLY A 123 43.20 -32.45 24.27
C GLY A 123 42.81 -30.99 24.53
N ILE A 124 41.52 -30.65 24.41
CA ILE A 124 40.98 -29.31 24.69
C ILE A 124 40.23 -29.23 26.03
N SER A 125 40.37 -30.24 26.89
CA SER A 125 39.68 -30.33 28.21
C SER A 125 38.15 -30.27 28.15
N VAL A 126 37.55 -30.81 27.09
CA VAL A 126 36.08 -30.95 26.94
C VAL A 126 35.66 -32.38 27.25
N THR A 127 34.72 -32.56 28.17
CA THR A 127 34.22 -33.87 28.57
C THR A 127 33.05 -34.30 27.68
N LEU A 128 33.19 -35.41 26.96
CA LEU A 128 32.09 -36.01 26.19
C LEU A 128 31.33 -37.01 27.06
N ASP A 129 30.01 -36.88 27.12
CA ASP A 129 29.15 -37.88 27.74
C ASP A 129 28.95 -39.09 26.80
N ARG A 130 29.39 -40.27 27.25
CA ARG A 130 29.29 -41.54 26.49
C ARG A 130 27.86 -42.08 26.38
N SER A 131 26.91 -41.53 27.12
CA SER A 131 25.49 -41.95 27.09
C SER A 131 24.77 -41.63 25.77
N GLN A 132 25.37 -40.81 24.89
CA GLN A 132 24.75 -40.28 23.66
C GLN A 132 25.36 -40.85 22.37
N ARG A 133 25.82 -42.10 22.39
CA ARG A 133 26.18 -42.81 21.15
C ARG A 133 24.93 -43.00 20.28
N PRO A 134 24.90 -42.51 19.03
CA PRO A 134 23.83 -42.88 18.12
C PRO A 134 24.03 -44.35 17.74
N ASN A 135 22.98 -45.14 17.87
CA ASN A 135 22.88 -46.40 17.13
C ASN A 135 22.93 -46.04 15.65
N SER A 136 23.72 -46.82 14.90
CA SER A 136 23.96 -46.71 13.47
C SER A 136 22.71 -46.26 12.70
N GLY A 137 22.69 -45.00 12.25
CA GLY A 137 21.64 -44.48 11.35
C GLY A 137 21.02 -43.14 11.73
N SER A 138 21.30 -42.57 12.91
CA SER A 138 20.65 -41.32 13.35
C SER A 138 21.67 -40.21 13.65
N SER A 139 21.37 -38.99 13.20
CA SER A 139 22.15 -37.77 13.50
C SER A 139 22.41 -37.61 15.00
N ILE A 140 23.65 -37.27 15.32
CA ILE A 140 24.17 -37.03 16.67
C ILE A 140 23.56 -35.72 17.22
N LEU A 141 22.80 -35.80 18.30
CA LEU A 141 22.39 -34.65 19.13
C LEU A 141 23.16 -34.74 20.46
N LEU A 142 24.20 -33.91 20.62
CA LEU A 142 24.92 -33.73 21.87
C LEU A 142 24.48 -32.41 22.55
N PRO A 143 24.20 -32.36 23.87
CA PRO A 143 24.16 -31.12 24.62
C PRO A 143 25.61 -30.66 24.81
N VAL A 144 25.95 -29.40 24.54
CA VAL A 144 25.14 -28.19 24.68
C VAL A 144 24.83 -27.60 23.30
N THR A 145 23.68 -27.94 22.72
CA THR A 145 23.24 -27.50 21.37
C THR A 145 24.29 -27.70 20.28
N THR A 146 25.08 -28.77 20.34
CA THR A 146 26.12 -29.05 19.36
C THR A 146 25.50 -29.76 18.15
N TRP A 147 25.16 -29.00 17.12
CA TRP A 147 24.86 -29.54 15.80
C TRP A 147 26.18 -29.79 15.07
N ILE A 148 26.56 -31.04 14.88
CA ILE A 148 27.68 -31.41 14.00
C ILE A 148 27.13 -31.52 12.59
N LEU A 149 27.28 -30.45 11.80
CA LEU A 149 26.99 -30.46 10.36
C LEU A 149 28.18 -31.09 9.63
N ALA A 150 28.15 -32.40 9.41
CA ALA A 150 29.06 -33.05 8.47
C ALA A 150 28.63 -32.71 7.03
N ARG A 151 29.21 -31.65 6.44
CA ARG A 151 29.01 -31.33 5.02
C ARG A 151 29.97 -32.16 4.17
N SER A 152 29.46 -33.22 3.56
CA SER A 152 30.11 -33.90 2.43
C SER A 152 30.16 -32.93 1.26
N ASN A 153 31.36 -32.71 0.71
CA ASN A 153 31.61 -31.83 -0.43
C ASN A 153 31.00 -32.43 -1.71
N ILE A 154 29.70 -32.22 -1.94
CA ILE A 154 29.07 -32.47 -3.24
C ILE A 154 29.07 -31.12 -3.97
N SER A 155 30.11 -30.94 -4.78
CA SER A 155 30.23 -29.84 -5.72
C SER A 155 29.01 -29.80 -6.64
N GLY A 156 28.29 -28.68 -6.62
CA GLY A 156 27.55 -28.22 -7.81
C GLY A 156 26.13 -27.78 -7.58
N TRP A 157 25.91 -26.59 -7.00
CA TRP A 157 24.81 -25.70 -7.37
C TRP A 157 25.31 -24.25 -7.30
N SER A 158 25.48 -23.63 -8.47
CA SER A 158 25.71 -22.20 -8.63
C SER A 158 24.38 -21.45 -8.55
N TRP A 159 24.45 -20.19 -8.10
CA TRP A 159 23.37 -19.19 -8.04
C TRP A 159 22.51 -19.12 -9.30
#